data_AF-A0A1Q5WQ42-F1
#
_entry.id   AF-A0A1Q5WQ42-F1
#
_cell.length_a   1.000
_cell.length_b   1.000
_cell.length_c   1.000
_cell.angle_alpha   90.00
_cell.angle_beta   90.00
_cell.angle_gamma   90.00
#
_symmetry.space_group_name_H-M   'P 1'
#
loop_
_entity.id
_entity.type
_entity.pdbx_description
1 polymer ?
#
loop_
_entity_poly.entity_id
_entity_poly.type
_entity_poly.pdbx_seq_one_letter_code
_entity_poly.pdbx_strand_id
1 'polypeptide(L)'
;MRKWLYGIIAVLALTGIIVYGFVSAPKVFHVDREITVTAYKEKNPEYSQPVTLLLKGVFDEKSKSYIGKITINGKVLERCRLSPEFGLATCAEAKGDPSSVIGMVFASADYKHWSLLIGPSYTVQSSYSELYVLLNKGEPTGSAGDIIMTFSADGREAALKESHALVERWQDRMADRNP
;
A
#
# COMPACT_ATOMS: atom_id res chain seq x y z
N MET A 1 26.70 -49.93 15.65
CA MET A 1 25.32 -49.38 15.64
C MET A 1 25.23 -47.88 15.91
N ARG A 2 25.83 -47.33 16.98
CA ARG A 2 25.75 -45.88 17.29
C ARG A 2 26.13 -44.92 16.15
N LYS A 3 27.20 -45.19 15.41
CA LYS A 3 27.67 -44.31 14.29
C LYS A 3 26.65 -44.18 13.14
N TRP A 4 25.85 -45.21 12.91
CA TRP A 4 24.82 -45.21 11.86
C TRP A 4 23.59 -44.40 12.28
N LEU A 5 23.22 -44.48 13.57
CA LEU A 5 22.15 -43.67 14.16
C LEU A 5 22.46 -42.17 14.11
N TYR A 6 23.71 -41.78 14.42
CA TYR A 6 24.12 -40.37 14.33
C TYR A 6 24.14 -39.85 12.89
N GLY A 7 24.47 -40.70 11.91
CA GLY A 7 24.37 -40.34 10.49
C GLY A 7 22.93 -40.05 10.05
N ILE A 8 21.97 -40.87 10.49
CA ILE A 8 20.54 -40.68 10.19
C ILE A 8 20.00 -39.40 10.85
N ILE A 9 20.36 -39.15 12.11
CA ILE A 9 19.96 -37.93 12.83
C ILE A 9 20.55 -36.68 12.15
N ALA A 10 21.82 -36.74 11.71
CA ALA A 10 22.46 -35.62 11.01
C ALA A 10 21.76 -35.32 9.67
N VAL A 11 21.39 -36.35 8.90
CA VAL A 11 20.67 -36.17 7.63
C VAL A 11 19.26 -35.61 7.85
N LEU A 12 18.54 -36.08 8.88
CA LEU A 12 17.22 -35.56 9.24
C LEU A 12 17.28 -34.12 9.74
N ALA A 13 18.29 -33.76 10.53
CA ALA A 13 18.51 -32.39 10.96
C ALA A 13 18.84 -31.46 9.78
N LEU A 14 19.69 -31.91 8.85
CA LEU A 14 20.06 -31.13 7.67
C LEU A 14 18.86 -30.90 6.74
N THR A 15 18.07 -31.95 6.50
CA THR A 15 16.84 -31.83 5.70
C THR A 15 15.79 -30.97 6.40
N GLY A 16 15.65 -31.07 7.72
CA GLY A 16 14.81 -30.16 8.52
C GLY A 16 15.21 -28.69 8.35
N ILE A 17 16.52 -28.38 8.39
CA ILE A 17 17.04 -27.01 8.20
C ILE A 17 16.80 -26.53 6.76
N ILE A 18 17.00 -27.38 5.76
CA ILE A 18 16.78 -27.02 4.35
C ILE A 18 15.30 -26.76 4.10
N VAL A 19 14.42 -27.67 4.52
CA VAL A 19 12.96 -27.50 4.36
C VAL A 19 12.49 -26.26 5.12
N TYR A 20 12.95 -26.06 6.35
CA TYR A 20 12.63 -24.85 7.11
C TYR A 20 13.14 -23.59 6.41
N GLY A 21 14.35 -23.59 5.86
CA GLY A 21 14.93 -22.46 5.15
C GLY A 21 14.17 -22.08 3.88
N PHE A 22 13.71 -23.07 3.10
CA PHE A 22 12.94 -22.82 1.87
C PHE A 22 11.47 -22.48 2.14
N VAL A 23 10.84 -23.09 3.15
CA VAL A 23 9.45 -22.77 3.52
C VAL A 23 9.36 -21.42 4.25
N SER A 24 10.39 -21.05 5.02
CA SER A 24 10.41 -19.78 5.76
C SER A 24 10.98 -18.60 4.96
N ALA A 25 11.45 -18.84 3.72
CA ALA A 25 11.90 -17.75 2.86
C ALA A 25 10.68 -16.89 2.46
N PRO A 26 10.70 -15.58 2.76
CA PRO A 26 9.57 -14.71 2.44
C PRO A 26 9.36 -14.68 0.93
N LYS A 27 8.13 -14.94 0.48
CA LYS A 27 7.80 -14.82 -0.94
C LYS A 27 7.75 -13.34 -1.29
N VAL A 28 8.58 -12.96 -2.24
CA VAL A 28 8.63 -11.62 -2.81
C VAL A 28 8.05 -11.70 -4.21
N PHE A 29 6.99 -10.94 -4.47
CA PHE A 29 6.34 -10.89 -5.78
C PHE A 29 6.79 -9.64 -6.51
N HIS A 30 7.34 -9.81 -7.71
CA HIS A 30 7.63 -8.67 -8.57
C HIS A 30 6.31 -8.10 -9.12
N VAL A 31 6.17 -6.80 -8.98
CA VAL A 31 5.03 -6.03 -9.47
C VAL A 31 5.53 -5.13 -10.59
N ASP A 32 4.99 -5.36 -11.79
CA ASP A 32 5.11 -4.45 -12.94
C ASP A 32 3.73 -4.37 -13.58
N ARG A 33 2.94 -3.37 -13.17
CA ARG A 33 1.51 -3.26 -13.49
C ARG A 33 1.13 -1.83 -13.77
N GLU A 34 0.39 -1.63 -14.85
CA GLU A 34 -0.33 -0.40 -15.14
C GLU A 34 -1.81 -0.61 -14.82
N ILE A 35 -2.40 0.33 -14.08
CA ILE A 35 -3.78 0.29 -13.60
C ILE A 35 -4.39 1.66 -13.85
N THR A 36 -5.59 1.69 -14.42
CA THR A 36 -6.40 2.92 -14.49
C THR A 36 -7.50 2.84 -13.46
N VAL A 37 -7.59 3.85 -12.61
CA VAL A 37 -8.60 3.97 -11.54
C VAL A 37 -9.22 5.36 -11.59
N THR A 38 -10.46 5.51 -11.12
CA THR A 38 -11.06 6.84 -10.98
C THR A 38 -10.89 7.34 -9.54
N ALA A 39 -10.36 8.55 -9.41
CA ALA A 39 -10.25 9.26 -8.15
C ALA A 39 -11.54 10.04 -7.85
N TYR A 40 -12.02 9.92 -6.61
CA TYR A 40 -13.21 10.59 -6.10
C TYR A 40 -12.88 11.40 -4.84
N LYS A 41 -13.72 12.37 -4.50
CA LYS A 41 -13.70 13.05 -3.20
C LYS A 41 -15.01 12.83 -2.50
N GLU A 42 -14.99 12.43 -1.23
CA GLU A 42 -16.22 12.13 -0.48
C GLU A 42 -17.21 13.32 -0.47
N LYS A 43 -16.73 14.54 -0.24
CA LYS A 43 -17.55 15.75 -0.10
C LYS A 43 -17.86 16.48 -1.42
N ASN A 44 -17.26 16.07 -2.53
CA ASN A 44 -17.48 16.68 -3.84
C ASN A 44 -17.96 15.59 -4.85
N PRO A 45 -19.28 15.49 -5.12
CA PRO A 45 -19.84 14.51 -6.04
C PRO A 45 -19.39 14.72 -7.49
N GLU A 46 -19.15 15.96 -7.88
CA GLU A 46 -18.71 16.35 -9.23
C GLU A 46 -17.23 16.02 -9.48
N TYR A 47 -16.45 15.81 -8.42
CA TYR A 47 -15.06 15.40 -8.55
C TYR A 47 -14.97 13.92 -8.93
N SER A 48 -14.60 13.69 -10.19
CA SER A 48 -14.30 12.39 -10.78
C SER A 48 -13.14 12.58 -11.76
N GLN A 49 -12.03 11.89 -11.53
CA GLN A 49 -10.84 12.02 -12.37
C GLN A 49 -10.22 10.65 -12.65
N PRO A 50 -10.05 10.24 -13.92
CA PRO A 50 -9.24 9.07 -14.22
C PRO A 50 -7.78 9.33 -13.83
N VAL A 51 -7.18 8.33 -13.20
CA VAL A 51 -5.79 8.32 -12.75
C VAL A 51 -5.12 7.05 -13.26
N THR A 52 -4.03 7.22 -14.00
CA THR A 52 -3.19 6.10 -14.43
C THR A 52 -2.07 5.90 -13.42
N LEU A 53 -1.96 4.68 -12.92
CA LEU A 53 -1.00 4.25 -11.92
C LEU A 53 -0.08 3.18 -12.53
N LEU A 54 1.22 3.44 -12.56
CA LEU A 54 2.24 2.44 -12.90
C LEU A 54 2.99 2.04 -11.63
N LEU A 55 2.84 0.78 -11.23
CA LEU A 55 3.52 0.17 -10.09
C LEU A 55 4.70 -0.65 -10.60
N LYS A 56 5.92 -0.31 -10.15
CA LYS A 56 7.14 -1.07 -10.45
C LYS A 56 7.93 -1.32 -9.18
N GLY A 57 7.95 -2.55 -8.70
CA GLY A 57 8.58 -2.89 -7.43
C GLY A 57 8.34 -4.33 -7.00
N VAL A 58 8.26 -4.51 -5.69
CA VAL A 58 8.03 -5.81 -5.06
C VAL A 58 6.97 -5.72 -3.97
N PHE A 59 6.15 -6.75 -3.85
CA PHE A 59 5.33 -6.98 -2.68
C PHE A 59 6.00 -8.04 -1.81
N ASP A 60 6.30 -7.68 -0.56
CA ASP A 60 6.87 -8.57 0.44
C ASP A 60 5.75 -9.13 1.32
N GLU A 61 5.47 -10.43 1.20
CA GLU A 61 4.43 -11.10 2.00
C GLU A 61 4.69 -11.03 3.51
N LYS A 62 5.96 -10.98 3.94
CA LYS A 62 6.29 -10.99 5.36
C LYS A 62 5.97 -9.66 6.02
N SER A 63 6.38 -8.55 5.38
CA SER A 63 6.04 -7.20 5.86
C SER A 63 4.70 -6.71 5.35
N LYS A 64 3.99 -7.50 4.53
CA LYS A 64 2.66 -7.18 3.99
C LYS A 64 2.63 -5.82 3.30
N SER A 65 3.75 -5.49 2.64
CA SER A 65 4.01 -4.14 2.14
C SER A 65 4.51 -4.20 0.71
N TYR A 66 4.06 -3.25 -0.11
CA TYR A 66 4.69 -2.96 -1.39
C TYR A 66 5.88 -2.03 -1.18
N ILE A 67 6.98 -2.29 -1.89
CA ILE A 67 8.18 -1.45 -1.92
C ILE A 67 8.59 -1.25 -3.37
N GLY A 68 8.70 0.00 -3.83
CA GLY A 68 9.12 0.27 -5.21
C GLY A 68 8.89 1.70 -5.66
N LYS A 69 8.55 1.84 -6.93
CA LYS A 69 8.25 3.11 -7.60
C LYS A 69 6.78 3.14 -7.98
N ILE A 70 6.15 4.29 -7.86
CA ILE A 70 4.77 4.53 -8.30
C ILE A 70 4.80 5.70 -9.26
N THR A 71 4.17 5.57 -10.43
CA THR A 71 3.96 6.70 -11.33
C THR A 71 2.47 7.02 -11.38
N ILE A 72 2.10 8.26 -11.09
CA ILE A 72 0.70 8.71 -11.02
C ILE A 72 0.52 9.82 -12.05
N ASN A 73 -0.30 9.59 -13.08
CA ASN A 73 -0.50 10.54 -14.20
C ASN A 73 0.83 11.07 -14.78
N GLY A 74 1.84 10.19 -14.89
CA GLY A 74 3.18 10.54 -15.38
C GLY A 74 4.14 11.11 -14.32
N LYS A 75 3.66 11.54 -13.14
CA LYS A 75 4.55 11.96 -12.04
C LYS A 75 5.14 10.73 -11.35
N VAL A 76 6.46 10.66 -11.30
CA VAL A 76 7.20 9.55 -10.68
C VAL A 76 7.41 9.83 -9.19
N LEU A 77 7.03 8.87 -8.36
CA LEU A 77 7.30 8.80 -6.93
C LEU A 77 8.26 7.62 -6.69
N GLU A 78 9.40 7.93 -6.10
CA GLU A 78 10.48 6.98 -5.86
C GLU A 78 10.40 6.42 -4.43
N ARG A 79 11.03 5.25 -4.18
CA ARG A 79 11.15 4.67 -2.83
C ARG A 79 9.83 4.64 -2.05
N CYS A 80 8.77 4.31 -2.76
CA CYS A 80 7.44 4.17 -2.21
C CYS A 80 7.36 2.92 -1.34
N ARG A 81 6.67 3.05 -0.22
CA ARG A 81 6.25 1.96 0.64
C ARG A 81 4.76 2.08 0.92
N LEU A 82 3.98 1.11 0.48
CA LEU A 82 2.55 1.00 0.81
C LEU A 82 2.38 -0.09 1.86
N SER A 83 2.00 0.30 3.07
CA SER A 83 1.88 -0.61 4.22
C SER A 83 0.44 -0.61 4.77
N PRO A 84 -0.47 -1.43 4.23
CA PRO A 84 -1.85 -1.54 4.70
C PRO A 84 -1.99 -1.93 6.17
N GLU A 85 -0.98 -2.61 6.72
CA GLU A 85 -0.95 -2.94 8.15
C GLU A 85 -0.88 -1.69 9.02
N PHE A 86 -0.08 -0.70 8.62
CA PHE A 86 0.07 0.57 9.35
C PHE A 86 -0.85 1.67 8.85
N GLY A 87 -1.62 1.43 7.78
CA GLY A 87 -2.44 2.46 7.16
C GLY A 87 -1.63 3.57 6.49
N LEU A 88 -0.37 3.31 6.10
CA LEU A 88 0.57 4.35 5.64
C LEU A 88 1.06 4.10 4.21
N ALA A 89 0.98 5.16 3.40
CA ALA A 89 1.67 5.27 2.12
C ALA A 89 2.75 6.33 2.23
N THR A 90 4.01 5.93 2.06
CA THR A 90 5.14 6.86 2.02
C THR A 90 5.85 6.78 0.68
N CYS A 91 6.37 7.90 0.18
CA CYS A 91 7.18 7.96 -1.03
C CYS A 91 8.18 9.12 -0.94
N ALA A 92 9.27 9.02 -1.70
CA ALA A 92 10.10 10.17 -2.03
C ALA A 92 9.55 10.83 -3.30
N GLU A 93 9.20 12.11 -3.24
CA GLU A 93 8.62 12.81 -4.39
C GLU A 93 9.67 13.19 -5.44
N ALA A 94 10.97 13.22 -5.07
CA ALA A 94 12.08 13.30 -6.01
C ALA A 94 13.26 12.38 -5.64
N LYS A 95 14.16 12.18 -6.61
CA LYS A 95 15.37 11.37 -6.44
C LYS A 95 16.32 12.05 -5.46
N GLY A 96 16.47 11.47 -4.27
CA GLY A 96 17.34 11.98 -3.21
C GLY A 96 16.56 12.42 -1.96
N ASP A 97 15.28 12.77 -2.11
CA ASP A 97 14.45 13.31 -1.04
C ASP A 97 14.06 12.26 -0.01
N PRO A 98 14.03 12.58 1.30
CA PRO A 98 13.53 11.65 2.29
C PRO A 98 12.08 11.21 1.95
N SER A 99 11.76 9.95 2.21
CA SER A 99 10.38 9.48 2.04
C SER A 99 9.47 10.20 3.03
N SER A 100 8.39 10.80 2.54
CA SER A 100 7.35 11.46 3.33
C SER A 100 6.04 10.69 3.23
N VAL A 101 5.10 10.95 4.15
CA VAL A 101 3.75 10.38 4.08
C VAL A 101 2.99 11.11 2.99
N ILE A 102 2.57 10.36 1.96
CA ILE A 102 1.78 10.90 0.85
C ILE A 102 0.29 10.61 1.02
N GLY A 103 -0.07 9.68 1.90
CA GLY A 103 -1.42 9.18 2.03
C GLY A 103 -1.56 8.04 3.03
N MET A 104 -2.79 7.55 3.13
CA MET A 104 -3.12 6.31 3.82
C MET A 104 -3.47 5.25 2.80
N VAL A 105 -3.08 4.00 3.07
CA VAL A 105 -3.39 2.86 2.20
C VAL A 105 -4.04 1.76 3.02
N PHE A 106 -5.09 1.17 2.46
CA PHE A 106 -5.84 0.09 3.08
C PHE A 106 -6.03 -1.04 2.07
N ALA A 107 -6.06 -2.27 2.56
CA ALA A 107 -6.25 -3.45 1.73
C ALA A 107 -7.09 -4.52 2.45
N SER A 108 -7.76 -5.37 1.66
CA SER A 108 -8.40 -6.57 2.19
C SER A 108 -7.34 -7.56 2.70
N ALA A 109 -7.76 -8.52 3.53
CA ALA A 109 -6.86 -9.52 4.09
C ALA A 109 -6.16 -10.38 3.01
N ASP A 110 -6.79 -10.54 1.84
CA ASP A 110 -6.26 -11.27 0.69
C ASP A 110 -5.59 -10.36 -0.36
N TYR A 111 -5.45 -9.05 -0.08
CA TYR A 111 -4.84 -8.06 -0.97
C TYR A 111 -5.44 -7.97 -2.38
N LYS A 112 -6.70 -8.38 -2.57
CA LYS A 112 -7.40 -8.20 -3.85
C LYS A 112 -8.05 -6.83 -3.97
N HIS A 113 -8.39 -6.23 -2.85
CA HIS A 113 -9.07 -4.96 -2.75
C HIS A 113 -8.14 -3.96 -2.06
N TRP A 114 -7.99 -2.77 -2.64
CA TRP A 114 -7.12 -1.73 -2.12
C TRP A 114 -7.83 -0.38 -2.17
N SER A 115 -7.50 0.50 -1.24
CA SER A 115 -7.89 1.91 -1.28
C SER A 115 -6.72 2.78 -0.88
N LEU A 116 -6.46 3.83 -1.67
CA LEU A 116 -5.49 4.87 -1.37
C LEU A 116 -6.23 6.17 -1.10
N LEU A 117 -5.99 6.75 0.07
CA LEU A 117 -6.54 8.02 0.52
C LEU A 117 -5.42 9.05 0.53
N ILE A 118 -5.62 10.14 -0.19
CA ILE A 118 -4.66 11.24 -0.33
C ILE A 118 -5.36 12.51 0.10
N GLY A 119 -5.07 12.98 1.30
CA GLY A 119 -5.50 14.25 1.86
C GLY A 119 -4.48 15.38 1.71
N PRO A 120 -4.87 16.61 2.08
CA PRO A 120 -4.06 17.81 1.90
C PRO A 120 -2.75 17.80 2.71
N SER A 121 -2.76 17.30 3.94
CA SER A 121 -1.53 17.15 4.73
C SER A 121 -1.64 15.94 5.67
N TYR A 122 -0.63 15.09 5.62
CA TYR A 122 -0.38 14.04 6.63
C TYR A 122 0.96 14.24 7.36
N THR A 123 1.60 15.41 7.17
CA THR A 123 2.86 15.77 7.82
C THR A 123 2.69 16.92 8.80
N VAL A 124 3.48 16.89 9.88
CA VAL A 124 3.49 17.92 10.94
C VAL A 124 4.06 19.25 10.44
N GLN A 125 4.81 19.22 9.34
CA GLN A 125 5.22 20.41 8.59
C GLN A 125 4.12 20.73 7.58
N SER A 126 3.64 21.97 7.62
CA SER A 126 2.50 22.54 6.89
C SER A 126 2.62 22.57 5.35
N SER A 127 3.50 21.76 4.76
CA SER A 127 3.61 21.56 3.32
C SER A 127 2.56 20.54 2.86
N TYR A 128 1.72 20.93 1.90
CA TYR A 128 0.79 20.02 1.26
C TYR A 128 1.55 18.90 0.54
N SER A 129 0.99 17.68 0.54
CA SER A 129 1.47 16.58 -0.32
C SER A 129 1.45 17.07 -1.77
N GLU A 130 2.59 17.04 -2.49
CA GLU A 130 2.62 17.50 -3.88
C GLU A 130 1.73 16.61 -4.76
N LEU A 131 1.61 15.33 -4.39
CA LEU A 131 0.67 14.42 -5.00
C LEU A 131 -0.79 14.85 -4.80
N TYR A 132 -1.16 15.32 -3.60
CA TYR A 132 -2.49 15.88 -3.36
C TYR A 132 -2.73 17.08 -4.27
N VAL A 133 -1.79 18.03 -4.31
CA VAL A 133 -1.92 19.23 -5.16
C VAL A 133 -2.10 18.86 -6.64
N LEU A 134 -1.32 17.88 -7.13
CA LEU A 134 -1.41 17.38 -8.50
C LEU A 134 -2.80 16.81 -8.82
N LEU A 135 -3.37 16.01 -7.92
CA LEU A 135 -4.67 15.38 -8.12
C LEU A 135 -5.81 16.39 -7.90
N ASN A 136 -5.67 17.29 -6.94
CA ASN A 136 -6.71 18.23 -6.52
C ASN A 136 -7.03 19.34 -7.56
N LYS A 137 -6.27 19.43 -8.67
CA LYS A 137 -6.51 20.33 -9.82
C LYS A 137 -6.73 21.80 -9.44
N GLY A 138 -6.11 22.27 -8.35
CA GLY A 138 -6.21 23.66 -7.91
C GLY A 138 -7.50 24.02 -7.16
N GLU A 139 -8.33 23.05 -6.76
CA GLU A 139 -9.39 23.33 -5.78
C GLU A 139 -8.79 23.83 -4.45
N PRO A 140 -9.48 24.72 -3.70
CA PRO A 140 -9.00 25.17 -2.41
C PRO A 140 -8.84 23.99 -1.44
N THR A 141 -7.65 23.86 -0.86
CA THR A 141 -7.25 22.80 0.07
C THR A 141 -8.08 22.75 1.36
N GLY A 142 -8.79 23.82 1.70
CA GLY A 142 -9.69 23.89 2.86
C GLY A 142 -11.11 23.38 2.63
N SER A 143 -11.51 23.13 1.38
CA SER A 143 -12.86 22.68 1.00
C SER A 143 -12.90 21.27 0.42
N ALA A 144 -11.75 20.70 0.06
CA ALA A 144 -11.64 19.41 -0.60
C ALA A 144 -11.25 18.33 0.42
N GLY A 145 -12.13 17.34 0.61
CA GLY A 145 -11.82 16.15 1.41
C GLY A 145 -10.70 15.30 0.80
N ASP A 146 -10.40 14.17 1.44
CA ASP A 146 -9.44 13.20 0.93
C ASP A 146 -9.84 12.73 -0.48
N ILE A 147 -8.83 12.60 -1.34
CA ILE A 147 -8.94 12.01 -2.67
C ILE A 147 -8.80 10.49 -2.49
N ILE A 148 -9.85 9.78 -2.85
CA ILE A 148 -10.01 8.34 -2.67
C ILE A 148 -9.84 7.66 -4.03
N MET A 149 -8.96 6.67 -4.08
CA MET A 149 -8.78 5.78 -5.22
C MET A 149 -8.92 4.34 -4.74
N THR A 150 -10.06 3.71 -5.06
CA THR A 150 -10.34 2.32 -4.70
C THR A 150 -10.13 1.43 -5.91
N PHE A 151 -9.25 0.45 -5.78
CA PHE A 151 -8.91 -0.51 -6.81
C PHE A 151 -9.91 -1.66 -6.71
N SER A 152 -10.61 -1.96 -7.82
CA SER A 152 -11.69 -2.95 -7.98
C SER A 152 -13.14 -2.43 -7.90
N ALA A 153 -13.34 -1.14 -7.65
CA ALA A 153 -14.67 -0.54 -7.60
C ALA A 153 -15.08 0.14 -8.91
N ASP A 154 -16.26 -0.21 -9.41
CA ASP A 154 -16.87 0.43 -10.58
C ASP A 154 -17.80 1.56 -10.15
N GLY A 155 -17.34 2.79 -10.34
CA GLY A 155 -18.10 3.99 -10.04
C GLY A 155 -17.96 4.48 -8.60
N ARG A 156 -18.45 5.71 -8.38
CA ARG A 156 -18.22 6.48 -7.16
C ARG A 156 -18.77 5.79 -5.91
N GLU A 157 -20.03 5.38 -5.91
CA GLU A 157 -20.68 4.81 -4.72
C GLU A 157 -20.00 3.51 -4.27
N ALA A 158 -19.67 2.64 -5.22
CA ALA A 158 -18.92 1.42 -4.94
C ALA A 158 -17.53 1.75 -4.35
N ALA A 159 -16.82 2.71 -4.95
CA ALA A 159 -15.48 3.10 -4.50
C ALA A 159 -15.48 3.66 -3.08
N LEU A 160 -16.44 4.55 -2.76
CA LEU A 160 -16.58 5.12 -1.42
C LEU A 160 -16.98 4.07 -0.39
N LYS A 161 -17.97 3.24 -0.70
CA LYS A 161 -18.44 2.16 0.18
C LYS A 161 -17.33 1.18 0.51
N GLU A 162 -16.59 0.74 -0.50
CA GLU A 162 -15.49 -0.19 -0.32
C GLU A 162 -14.31 0.43 0.43
N SER A 163 -13.99 1.70 0.15
CA SER A 163 -12.99 2.45 0.91
C SER A 163 -13.33 2.50 2.39
N HIS A 164 -14.57 2.87 2.74
CA HIS A 164 -15.03 2.93 4.14
C HIS A 164 -14.95 1.56 4.81
N ALA A 165 -15.40 0.49 4.14
CA ALA A 165 -15.30 -0.86 4.66
C ALA A 165 -13.84 -1.34 4.85
N LEU A 166 -12.89 -0.83 4.06
CA LEU A 166 -11.47 -1.13 4.24
C LEU A 166 -10.88 -0.37 5.44
N VAL A 167 -11.28 0.90 5.64
CA VAL A 167 -10.87 1.72 6.79
C VAL A 167 -11.41 1.13 8.09
N GLU A 168 -12.71 0.85 8.15
CA GLU A 168 -13.37 0.27 9.34
C GLU A 168 -12.69 -1.04 9.76
N ARG A 169 -12.49 -1.97 8.82
CA ARG A 169 -11.76 -3.22 9.09
C ARG A 169 -10.33 -2.99 9.56
N TRP A 170 -9.67 -1.92 9.13
CA TRP A 170 -8.34 -1.59 9.62
C TRP A 170 -8.41 -1.05 11.06
N GLN A 171 -9.37 -0.18 11.36
CA GLN A 171 -9.59 0.37 12.71
C GLN A 171 -9.89 -0.73 13.72
N ASP A 172 -10.77 -1.67 13.39
CA ASP A 172 -11.10 -2.83 14.24
C ASP A 172 -9.85 -3.64 14.60
N ARG A 173 -9.02 -3.97 13.58
CA ARG A 173 -7.77 -4.69 13.79
C ARG A 173 -6.77 -3.93 14.66
N MET A 174 -6.77 -2.60 14.59
CA MET A 174 -5.88 -1.77 15.39
C MET A 174 -6.37 -1.67 16.85
N ALA A 175 -7.68 -1.64 17.06
CA ALA A 175 -8.28 -1.70 18.40
C ALA A 175 -7.94 -3.03 19.10
N ASP A 176 -8.06 -4.16 18.39
CA ASP A 176 -7.72 -5.49 18.94
C ASP A 176 -6.23 -5.64 19.31
N ARG A 177 -5.34 -4.84 18.72
CA ARG A 177 -3.89 -4.86 18.98
C ARG A 177 -3.46 -4.05 20.21
N ASN A 178 -4.31 -3.13 20.68
CA ASN A 178 -4.07 -2.28 21.85
C ASN A 178 -5.23 -2.43 22.85
N PRO A 179 -5.38 -3.58 23.51
CA PRO A 179 -6.44 -3.81 24.49
C PRO A 179 -6.30 -2.96 25.76
#